data_AF-A0A9X3X8W5-F1
#
_entry.id   AF-A0A9X3X8W5-F1
#
_cell.length_a   1.000
_cell.length_b   1.000
_cell.length_c   1.000
_cell.angle_alpha   90.00
_cell.angle_beta   90.00
_cell.angle_gamma   90.00
#
_symmetry.space_group_name_H-M   'P 1'
#
loop_
_entity.id
_entity.type
_entity.pdbx_description
1 polymer ?
#
loop_
_entity_poly.entity_id
_entity_poly.type
_entity_poly.pdbx_seq_one_letter_code
_entity_poly.pdbx_strand_id
1 'polypeptide(L)'
;MRNFVYIAPDYQSTRLGYLRAGAIVPRAAEPAGFKRCKGGFYRIHPRGYVCVGTGATLDTKHPVALAAVRGPRRGEPFPYHYVVSRSPPPHLYVHLPTPEEQRTVEGRPLGARGMNDWIVQEIGRTIGDADPISPFLESGRDLPKPAGAEEKVRFHAHRGRAKARSAFGLMASFDWTDRRFGLTTELDLVPIDRTRPAHLSELRGVVFKAPGVPAFVMHQGLRALRPDEEGKLRPAEYVPFRSGWVLTGRASSGGGHRVEGKPGEAPAAYVETTEGVWLAASSLRIGRLGQDLWGHAKRGKRWIDISIELQMLVAYEGTNPVFATLVSTGRGGLSDPETTGATVQGTFFVQSKHVTATMDGDPASEAAFELHDVPYVQYFHQNYAIHGAYWHDEFGKARSNGCVNVSPADAAWLFEFTDPPVPAAWHGAMTPAGGTLVYVHP
;
A
#
# COMPACT_ATOMS: atom_id res chain seq x y z
N MET A 1 -4.58 12.26 -11.48
CA MET A 1 -3.60 13.07 -12.26
C MET A 1 -2.22 13.09 -11.62
N ARG A 2 -1.14 13.20 -12.41
CA ARG A 2 0.24 13.37 -11.92
C ARG A 2 0.84 14.69 -12.42
N ASN A 3 1.23 15.58 -11.51
CA ASN A 3 1.98 16.80 -11.84
C ASN A 3 3.46 16.53 -11.67
N PHE A 4 4.15 16.27 -12.77
CA PHE A 4 5.54 15.83 -12.72
C PHE A 4 6.49 16.92 -12.22
N VAL A 5 7.47 16.47 -11.45
CA VAL A 5 8.64 17.24 -11.04
C VAL A 5 9.79 16.86 -11.94
N TYR A 6 10.47 17.87 -12.48
CA TYR A 6 11.50 17.73 -13.50
C TYR A 6 12.89 18.07 -12.96
N ILE A 7 13.94 17.47 -13.51
CA ILE A 7 15.33 17.77 -13.10
C ILE A 7 15.80 19.15 -13.59
N ALA A 8 15.23 19.65 -14.69
CA ALA A 8 15.49 20.96 -15.28
C ALA A 8 14.16 21.67 -15.58
N PRO A 9 14.14 23.01 -15.78
CA PRO A 9 12.93 23.77 -16.11
C PRO A 9 12.46 23.52 -17.56
N ASP A 10 12.13 22.27 -17.88
CA ASP A 10 11.76 21.81 -19.21
C ASP A 10 10.96 20.49 -19.14
N TYR A 11 9.82 20.45 -19.84
CA TYR A 11 8.94 19.28 -19.95
C TYR A 11 9.59 18.04 -20.56
N GLN A 12 10.63 18.20 -21.38
CA GLN A 12 11.37 17.07 -21.96
C GLN A 12 12.50 16.55 -21.06
N SER A 13 12.78 17.21 -19.94
CA SER A 13 13.80 16.74 -19.02
C SER A 13 13.32 15.53 -18.21
N THR A 14 14.27 14.85 -17.56
CA THR A 14 14.00 13.68 -16.74
C THR A 14 13.02 14.00 -15.61
N ARG A 15 12.02 13.14 -15.44
CA ARG A 15 11.06 13.19 -14.34
C ARG A 15 11.70 12.61 -13.07
N LEU A 16 11.65 13.38 -11.98
CA LEU A 16 12.12 12.97 -10.66
C LEU A 16 11.02 12.37 -9.80
N GLY A 17 9.76 12.67 -10.12
CA GLY A 17 8.60 12.32 -9.31
C GLY A 17 7.38 13.12 -9.72
N TYR A 18 6.36 13.16 -8.88
CA TYR A 18 5.17 13.96 -9.12
C TYR A 18 4.42 14.34 -7.84
N LEU A 19 3.67 15.42 -7.96
CA LEU A 19 2.70 15.90 -6.98
C LEU A 19 1.29 15.42 -7.38
N ARG A 20 0.45 15.15 -6.39
CA ARG A 20 -1.00 14.90 -6.59
C ARG A 20 -1.77 16.22 -6.43
N ALA A 21 -2.98 16.27 -6.95
CA ALA A 21 -3.92 17.35 -6.64
C ALA A 21 -4.04 17.55 -5.12
N GLY A 22 -4.04 18.82 -4.67
CA GLY A 22 -4.01 19.19 -3.26
C GLY A 22 -2.63 19.26 -2.61
N ALA A 23 -1.57 18.77 -3.26
CA ALA A 23 -0.22 18.92 -2.71
C ALA A 23 0.23 20.38 -2.72
N ILE A 24 0.70 20.86 -1.56
CA ILE A 24 1.27 22.20 -1.38
C ILE A 24 2.78 22.04 -1.17
N VAL A 25 3.58 22.74 -1.98
CA VAL A 25 5.04 22.67 -1.92
C VAL A 25 5.65 24.07 -1.83
N PRO A 26 6.70 24.27 -1.01
CA PRO A 26 7.52 25.47 -1.08
C PRO A 26 8.19 25.59 -2.44
N ARG A 27 8.28 26.82 -2.95
CA ARG A 27 8.93 27.13 -4.23
C ARG A 27 9.79 28.39 -4.14
N ALA A 28 10.68 28.55 -5.10
CA ALA A 28 11.39 29.81 -5.33
C ALA A 28 10.39 30.95 -5.65
N ALA A 29 10.75 32.19 -5.32
CA ALA A 29 9.90 33.37 -5.57
C ALA A 29 9.66 33.61 -7.06
N GLU A 30 10.71 33.47 -7.87
CA GLU A 30 10.70 33.71 -9.32
C GLU A 30 10.80 32.40 -10.12
N PRO A 31 10.27 32.38 -11.36
CA PRO A 31 10.40 31.23 -12.26
C PRO A 31 11.84 31.09 -12.77
N ALA A 32 12.33 29.86 -12.84
CA ALA A 32 13.64 29.50 -13.37
C ALA A 32 13.68 29.41 -14.91
N GLY A 33 12.53 29.51 -15.59
CA GLY A 33 12.45 29.52 -17.04
C GLY A 33 11.03 29.24 -17.56
N PHE A 34 10.80 29.52 -18.84
CA PHE A 34 9.47 29.42 -19.47
C PHE A 34 9.43 28.43 -20.64
N LYS A 35 10.48 27.63 -20.82
CA LYS A 35 10.62 26.75 -21.97
C LYS A 35 9.48 25.74 -22.03
N ARG A 36 8.57 25.90 -23.00
CA ARG A 36 7.33 25.11 -23.16
C ARG A 36 6.36 25.18 -21.97
N CYS A 37 6.51 26.17 -21.10
CA CYS A 37 5.67 26.38 -19.92
C CYS A 37 5.31 27.85 -19.80
N LYS A 38 4.10 28.22 -20.22
CA LYS A 38 3.65 29.62 -20.24
C LYS A 38 3.61 30.25 -18.84
N GLY A 39 3.24 29.49 -17.80
CA GLY A 39 3.20 29.99 -16.42
C GLY A 39 4.56 29.97 -15.70
N GLY A 40 5.61 29.48 -16.36
CA GLY A 40 6.96 29.39 -15.78
C GLY A 40 7.19 28.13 -14.94
N PHE A 41 8.41 27.61 -15.02
CA PHE A 41 8.91 26.55 -14.15
C PHE A 41 9.45 27.13 -12.87
N TYR A 42 8.95 26.69 -11.73
CA TYR A 42 9.46 27.09 -10.42
C TYR A 42 10.27 25.96 -9.81
N ARG A 43 11.42 26.31 -9.24
CA ARG A 43 12.17 25.36 -8.39
C ARG A 43 11.36 25.10 -7.13
N ILE A 44 11.17 23.83 -6.78
CA ILE A 44 10.41 23.42 -5.59
C ILE A 44 11.32 22.74 -4.56
N HIS A 45 10.90 22.73 -3.30
CA HIS A 45 11.57 21.99 -2.24
C HIS A 45 11.20 20.49 -2.28
N PRO A 46 12.14 19.56 -2.02
CA PRO A 46 13.57 19.79 -1.79
C PRO A 46 14.38 19.95 -3.08
N ARG A 47 13.85 19.55 -4.24
CA ARG A 47 14.57 19.59 -5.52
C ARG A 47 13.62 19.59 -6.72
N GLY A 48 14.17 19.97 -7.87
CA GLY A 48 13.49 19.89 -9.16
C GLY A 48 12.57 21.07 -9.44
N TYR A 49 11.85 20.98 -10.56
CA TYR A 49 11.07 22.07 -11.13
C TYR A 49 9.66 21.61 -11.48
N VAL A 50 8.67 22.46 -11.25
CA VAL A 50 7.27 22.24 -11.63
C VAL A 50 6.80 23.40 -12.50
N CYS A 51 6.15 23.11 -13.62
CA CYS A 51 5.52 24.12 -14.46
C CYS A 51 4.18 24.56 -13.86
N VAL A 52 4.00 25.86 -13.70
CA VAL A 52 2.69 26.46 -13.41
C VAL A 52 1.87 26.51 -14.69
N GLY A 53 0.65 25.99 -14.64
CA GLY A 53 -0.24 25.85 -15.78
C GLY A 53 -1.38 24.89 -15.46
N THR A 54 -1.70 23.99 -16.39
CA THR A 54 -2.87 23.11 -16.32
C THR A 54 -2.92 22.24 -15.06
N GLY A 55 -1.75 21.81 -14.57
CA GLY A 55 -1.64 20.90 -13.43
C GLY A 55 -1.33 21.56 -12.10
N ALA A 56 -0.69 22.73 -12.09
CA ALA A 56 -0.20 23.40 -10.89
C ALA A 56 -0.45 24.90 -10.98
N THR A 57 -0.81 25.51 -9.84
CA THR A 57 -1.19 26.91 -9.76
C THR A 57 -0.46 27.58 -8.60
N LEU A 58 -0.29 28.91 -8.71
CA LEU A 58 0.19 29.74 -7.61
C LEU A 58 -0.95 30.24 -6.71
N ASP A 59 -2.19 30.10 -7.17
CA ASP A 59 -3.38 30.48 -6.42
C ASP A 59 -3.75 29.39 -5.42
N THR A 60 -3.55 29.67 -4.13
CA THR A 60 -3.91 28.77 -3.04
C THR A 60 -5.43 28.64 -2.85
N LYS A 61 -6.22 29.51 -3.48
CA LYS A 61 -7.70 29.48 -3.47
C LYS A 61 -8.28 28.81 -4.71
N HIS A 62 -7.45 28.18 -5.54
CA HIS A 62 -7.92 27.47 -6.72
C HIS A 62 -8.91 26.34 -6.34
N PRO A 63 -10.01 26.13 -7.09
CA PRO A 63 -11.04 25.13 -6.76
C PRO A 63 -10.52 23.74 -6.39
N VAL A 64 -9.57 23.21 -7.17
CA VAL A 64 -8.95 21.89 -6.89
C VAL A 64 -8.18 21.90 -5.56
N ALA A 65 -7.50 22.99 -5.21
CA ALA A 65 -6.75 23.10 -3.96
C ALA A 65 -7.70 23.19 -2.75
N LEU A 66 -8.84 23.87 -2.91
CA LEU A 66 -9.88 23.96 -1.88
C LEU A 66 -10.64 22.64 -1.71
N ALA A 67 -10.86 21.89 -2.79
CA ALA A 67 -11.57 20.61 -2.76
C ALA A 67 -10.68 19.46 -2.23
N ALA A 68 -9.40 19.44 -2.57
CA ALA A 68 -8.45 18.40 -2.17
C ALA A 68 -7.92 18.65 -0.74
N VAL A 69 -8.83 18.60 0.24
CA VAL A 69 -8.63 19.07 1.62
C VAL A 69 -7.52 18.37 2.40
N ARG A 70 -7.14 17.13 2.04
CA ARG A 70 -6.18 16.32 2.79
C ARG A 70 -5.28 15.47 1.90
N GLY A 71 -3.98 15.51 2.17
CA GLY A 71 -2.99 14.62 1.57
C GLY A 71 -3.01 13.21 2.18
N PRO A 72 -2.21 12.29 1.62
CA PRO A 72 -2.06 10.94 2.18
C PRO A 72 -1.39 10.97 3.57
N ARG A 73 -1.85 10.10 4.47
CA ARG A 73 -1.24 9.85 5.78
C ARG A 73 -0.07 8.89 5.65
N ARG A 74 1.09 9.41 5.25
CA ARG A 74 2.31 8.60 5.11
C ARG A 74 2.78 8.07 6.47
N GLY A 75 3.31 6.85 6.47
CA GLY A 75 3.74 6.14 7.68
C GLY A 75 2.64 5.33 8.35
N GLU A 76 1.37 5.62 8.06
CA GLU A 76 0.24 4.78 8.46
C GLU A 76 0.11 3.57 7.54
N PRO A 77 -0.40 2.42 8.01
CA PRO A 77 -0.66 1.26 7.14
C PRO A 77 -1.54 1.59 5.94
N PHE A 78 -2.49 2.52 6.10
CA PHE A 78 -3.33 3.02 5.03
C PHE A 78 -3.12 4.53 4.83
N PRO A 79 -2.63 4.99 3.66
CA PRO A 79 -2.44 6.41 3.39
C PRO A 79 -3.77 7.18 3.27
N TYR A 80 -4.89 6.50 3.09
CA TYR A 80 -6.25 7.03 3.09
C TYR A 80 -7.17 6.07 3.83
N HIS A 81 -8.39 6.48 4.20
CA HIS A 81 -9.40 5.47 4.57
C HIS A 81 -9.82 4.73 3.32
N TYR A 82 -9.90 3.39 3.36
CA TYR A 82 -10.29 2.60 2.19
C TYR A 82 -11.68 2.03 2.36
N VAL A 83 -12.47 2.13 1.31
CA VAL A 83 -13.80 1.50 1.23
C VAL A 83 -13.94 0.73 -0.07
N VAL A 84 -14.76 -0.32 -0.07
CA VAL A 84 -15.05 -1.17 -1.23
C VAL A 84 -16.54 -1.13 -1.54
N SER A 85 -16.90 -0.93 -2.80
CA SER A 85 -18.29 -0.93 -3.26
C SER A 85 -19.04 -2.20 -2.86
N ARG A 86 -20.24 -2.03 -2.28
CA ARG A 86 -21.23 -3.08 -2.13
C ARG A 86 -22.00 -3.28 -3.45
N SER A 87 -22.92 -4.25 -3.48
CA SER A 87 -23.91 -4.37 -4.54
C SER A 87 -25.27 -3.84 -4.03
N PRO A 88 -25.95 -2.94 -4.74
CA PRO A 88 -25.51 -2.29 -5.98
C PRO A 88 -24.38 -1.26 -5.72
N PRO A 89 -23.47 -1.02 -6.69
CA PRO A 89 -22.37 -0.08 -6.52
C PRO A 89 -22.85 1.38 -6.36
N PRO A 90 -22.07 2.22 -5.65
CA PRO A 90 -22.38 3.64 -5.51
C PRO A 90 -22.36 4.38 -6.85
N HIS A 91 -23.14 5.46 -6.95
CA HIS A 91 -22.93 6.47 -7.97
C HIS A 91 -21.79 7.40 -7.53
N LEU A 92 -21.04 7.92 -8.50
CA LEU A 92 -19.97 8.88 -8.32
C LEU A 92 -20.52 10.30 -8.51
N TYR A 93 -20.94 10.93 -7.43
CA TYR A 93 -21.51 12.28 -7.45
C TYR A 93 -20.43 13.34 -7.69
N VAL A 94 -20.78 14.41 -8.40
CA VAL A 94 -19.86 15.53 -8.67
C VAL A 94 -20.01 16.66 -7.66
N HIS A 95 -21.12 16.76 -6.94
CA HIS A 95 -21.34 17.71 -5.84
C HIS A 95 -22.15 17.02 -4.74
N LEU A 96 -22.32 17.68 -3.60
CA LEU A 96 -23.18 17.17 -2.52
C LEU A 96 -24.63 17.13 -3.01
N PRO A 97 -25.24 15.93 -3.18
CA PRO A 97 -26.49 15.82 -3.90
C PRO A 97 -27.67 16.22 -3.03
N THR A 98 -28.62 16.96 -3.61
CA THR A 98 -29.90 17.25 -2.95
C THR A 98 -30.74 15.99 -2.77
N PRO A 99 -31.74 15.96 -1.86
CA PRO A 99 -32.65 14.83 -1.73
C PRO A 99 -33.39 14.48 -3.04
N GLU A 100 -33.64 15.46 -3.92
CA GLU A 100 -34.27 15.23 -5.23
C GLU A 100 -33.31 14.59 -6.23
N GLU A 101 -32.06 15.04 -6.30
CA GLU A 101 -31.03 14.42 -7.13
C GLU A 101 -30.78 12.98 -6.68
N GLN A 102 -30.69 12.73 -5.36
CA GLN A 102 -30.57 11.37 -4.83
C GLN A 102 -31.76 10.50 -5.25
N ARG A 103 -32.99 11.03 -5.19
CA ARG A 103 -34.17 10.29 -5.65
C ARG A 103 -34.13 9.97 -7.15
N THR A 104 -33.64 10.92 -7.95
CA THR A 104 -33.54 10.76 -9.41
C THR A 104 -32.46 9.74 -9.77
N VAL A 105 -31.33 9.77 -9.08
CA VAL A 105 -30.15 8.95 -9.39
C VAL A 105 -30.24 7.54 -8.79
N GLU A 106 -30.66 7.43 -7.54
CA GLU A 106 -30.70 6.16 -6.81
C GLU A 106 -32.11 5.53 -6.75
N GLY A 107 -33.16 6.27 -7.10
CA GLY A 107 -34.55 5.83 -6.97
C GLY A 107 -35.14 6.16 -5.60
N ARG A 108 -36.06 5.31 -5.08
CA ARG A 108 -36.65 5.56 -3.74
C ARG A 108 -35.54 5.70 -2.69
N PRO A 109 -35.59 6.71 -1.80
CA PRO A 109 -34.63 6.82 -0.72
C PRO A 109 -34.70 5.52 0.08
N LEU A 110 -33.56 4.85 0.27
CA LEU A 110 -33.39 4.02 1.45
C LEU A 110 -33.44 5.03 2.60
N GLY A 111 -34.65 5.34 3.09
CA GLY A 111 -34.82 6.28 4.19
C GLY A 111 -33.98 5.83 5.37
N ALA A 112 -33.74 6.72 6.34
CA ALA A 112 -32.95 6.46 7.55
C ALA A 112 -33.35 5.20 8.36
N ARG A 113 -34.42 4.48 8.00
CA ARG A 113 -34.81 3.15 8.50
C ARG A 113 -34.27 1.96 7.69
N GLY A 114 -33.48 2.19 6.64
CA GLY A 114 -32.96 1.16 5.73
C GLY A 114 -31.43 1.00 5.77
N MET A 115 -30.71 1.90 6.44
CA MET A 115 -29.34 1.58 6.85
C MET A 115 -29.46 0.68 8.07
N ASN A 116 -28.96 -0.55 7.96
CA ASN A 116 -28.82 -1.36 9.15
C ASN A 116 -27.87 -0.65 10.11
N ASP A 117 -28.27 -0.41 11.36
CA ASP A 117 -27.47 0.30 12.36
C ASP A 117 -26.04 -0.23 12.47
N TRP A 118 -25.84 -1.53 12.21
CA TRP A 118 -24.52 -2.15 12.19
C TRP A 118 -23.59 -1.58 11.11
N ILE A 119 -24.10 -1.18 9.94
CA ILE A 119 -23.30 -0.58 8.85
C ILE A 119 -22.83 0.81 9.29
N VAL A 120 -23.73 1.60 9.88
CA VAL A 120 -23.40 2.94 10.40
C VAL A 120 -22.36 2.84 11.51
N GLN A 121 -22.52 1.88 12.43
CA GLN A 121 -21.55 1.63 13.49
C GLN A 121 -20.20 1.12 12.96
N GLU A 122 -20.19 0.23 11.97
CA GLU A 122 -18.97 -0.28 11.31
C GLU A 122 -18.20 0.86 10.61
N ILE A 123 -18.92 1.73 9.90
CA ILE A 123 -18.38 2.93 9.26
C ILE A 123 -17.82 3.88 10.31
N GLY A 124 -18.59 4.20 11.36
CA GLY A 124 -18.15 5.10 12.43
C GLY A 124 -16.91 4.59 13.15
N ARG A 125 -16.82 3.27 13.41
CA ARG A 125 -15.64 2.65 14.03
C ARG A 125 -14.38 2.69 13.15
N THR A 126 -14.54 2.57 11.82
CA THR A 126 -13.41 2.38 10.90
C THR A 126 -12.97 3.66 10.20
N ILE A 127 -13.92 4.49 9.77
CA ILE A 127 -13.66 5.77 9.12
C ILE A 127 -13.54 6.90 10.14
N GLY A 128 -14.19 6.76 11.31
CA GLY A 128 -14.19 7.77 12.37
C GLY A 128 -15.37 8.74 12.24
N ASP A 129 -15.25 9.88 12.91
CA ASP A 129 -16.25 10.95 12.87
C ASP A 129 -16.27 11.66 11.51
N ALA A 130 -17.40 12.29 11.19
CA ALA A 130 -17.50 13.12 9.99
C ALA A 130 -16.64 14.37 10.11
N ASP A 131 -15.98 14.71 9.01
CA ASP A 131 -15.26 15.94 8.81
C ASP A 131 -16.24 17.12 8.60
N PRO A 132 -15.82 18.35 8.93
CA PRO A 132 -16.59 19.53 8.56
C PRO A 132 -16.66 19.66 7.04
N ILE A 133 -17.83 20.04 6.52
CA ILE A 133 -18.01 20.28 5.09
C ILE A 133 -17.14 21.49 4.70
N SER A 134 -16.35 21.34 3.63
CA SER A 134 -15.51 22.43 3.15
C SER A 134 -16.37 23.54 2.51
N PRO A 135 -15.95 24.82 2.58
CA PRO A 135 -16.65 25.92 1.90
C PRO A 135 -16.81 25.69 0.38
N PHE A 136 -15.92 24.90 -0.23
CA PHE A 136 -16.07 24.51 -1.62
C PHE A 136 -17.29 23.61 -1.82
N LEU A 137 -17.45 22.57 -1.00
CA LEU A 137 -18.59 21.65 -1.10
C LEU A 137 -19.91 22.33 -0.72
N GLU A 138 -19.91 23.24 0.26
CA GLU A 138 -21.08 24.04 0.63
C GLU A 138 -21.57 24.95 -0.52
N SER A 139 -20.67 25.37 -1.41
CA SER A 139 -21.03 26.21 -2.55
C SER A 139 -21.91 25.51 -3.60
N GLY A 140 -22.08 24.19 -3.50
CA GLY A 140 -22.89 23.39 -4.44
C GLY A 140 -22.29 23.26 -5.84
N ARG A 141 -21.05 23.71 -6.04
CA ARG A 141 -20.35 23.60 -7.32
C ARG A 141 -19.85 22.18 -7.56
N ASP A 142 -19.85 21.78 -8.83
CA ASP A 142 -19.23 20.54 -9.28
C ASP A 142 -17.75 20.47 -8.89
N LEU A 143 -17.36 19.31 -8.35
CA LEU A 143 -16.00 18.96 -8.03
C LEU A 143 -15.16 19.00 -9.32
N PRO A 144 -14.13 19.86 -9.36
CA PRO A 144 -13.28 19.96 -10.53
C PRO A 144 -12.53 18.64 -10.68
N LYS A 145 -12.40 18.15 -11.90
CA LYS A 145 -11.41 17.12 -12.17
C LYS A 145 -10.04 17.79 -12.33
N PRO A 146 -8.97 17.20 -11.79
CA PRO A 146 -7.65 17.66 -12.15
C PRO A 146 -7.43 17.46 -13.65
N ALA A 147 -6.54 18.27 -14.22
CA ALA A 147 -6.49 18.43 -15.66
C ALA A 147 -5.98 17.18 -16.40
N GLY A 148 -6.75 16.72 -17.39
CA GLY A 148 -6.52 15.48 -18.12
C GLY A 148 -7.36 14.29 -17.64
N ALA A 149 -8.18 14.47 -16.59
CA ALA A 149 -9.25 13.55 -16.19
C ALA A 149 -10.62 14.22 -16.38
N GLU A 150 -10.69 15.23 -17.26
CA GLU A 150 -11.94 15.87 -17.63
C GLU A 150 -12.80 14.90 -18.44
N GLU A 151 -13.77 14.29 -17.77
CA GLU A 151 -14.85 13.58 -18.44
C GLU A 151 -16.01 14.55 -18.64
N LYS A 152 -16.60 14.56 -19.85
CA LYS A 152 -17.88 15.24 -20.07
C LYS A 152 -18.91 14.57 -19.17
N VAL A 153 -19.39 15.31 -18.17
CA VAL A 153 -20.45 14.80 -17.29
C VAL A 153 -21.69 14.58 -18.16
N ARG A 154 -22.06 13.31 -18.36
CA ARG A 154 -23.23 12.94 -19.17
C ARG A 154 -24.54 13.09 -18.40
N PHE A 155 -24.48 13.19 -17.07
CA PHE A 155 -25.61 13.32 -16.16
C PHE A 155 -25.41 14.53 -15.24
N HIS A 156 -26.48 15.20 -14.83
CA HIS A 156 -26.38 16.46 -14.09
C HIS A 156 -25.59 16.35 -12.77
N ALA A 157 -25.82 15.28 -11.99
CA ALA A 157 -25.30 15.17 -10.62
C ALA A 157 -24.18 14.12 -10.44
N HIS A 158 -23.90 13.29 -11.45
CA HIS A 158 -22.98 12.17 -11.29
C HIS A 158 -22.27 11.79 -12.59
N ARG A 159 -21.15 11.08 -12.46
CA ARG A 159 -20.36 10.56 -13.59
C ARG A 159 -20.75 9.13 -14.00
N GLY A 160 -21.58 8.47 -13.19
CA GLY A 160 -22.06 7.11 -13.46
C GLY A 160 -22.02 6.27 -12.19
N ARG A 161 -22.23 4.96 -12.34
CA ARG A 161 -22.00 4.00 -11.25
C ARG A 161 -20.56 3.54 -11.25
N ALA A 162 -20.01 3.36 -10.05
CA ALA A 162 -18.78 2.61 -9.86
C ALA A 162 -18.93 1.19 -10.42
N LYS A 163 -17.81 0.58 -10.82
CA LYS A 163 -17.79 -0.86 -11.08
C LYS A 163 -18.05 -1.62 -9.78
N ALA A 164 -18.60 -2.83 -9.90
CA ALA A 164 -18.85 -3.68 -8.76
C ALA A 164 -17.53 -3.98 -8.04
N ARG A 165 -17.56 -3.89 -6.69
CA ARG A 165 -16.41 -4.12 -5.81
C ARG A 165 -15.16 -3.28 -6.16
N SER A 166 -15.31 -2.13 -6.83
CA SER A 166 -14.28 -1.09 -6.87
C SER A 166 -13.90 -0.66 -5.47
N ALA A 167 -12.64 -0.37 -5.25
CA ALA A 167 -12.13 0.15 -3.98
C ALA A 167 -11.70 1.60 -4.12
N PHE A 168 -11.97 2.42 -3.10
CA PHE A 168 -11.71 3.86 -3.11
C PHE A 168 -10.90 4.26 -1.88
N GLY A 169 -9.86 5.07 -2.09
CA GLY A 169 -9.29 5.89 -1.03
C GLY A 169 -10.17 7.10 -0.76
N LEU A 170 -10.45 7.38 0.50
CA LEU A 170 -11.22 8.54 0.97
C LEU A 170 -10.27 9.56 1.60
N MET A 171 -10.34 10.78 1.10
CA MET A 171 -9.61 11.93 1.64
C MET A 171 -10.31 12.50 2.88
N ALA A 172 -11.64 12.47 2.86
CA ALA A 172 -12.52 12.99 3.92
C ALA A 172 -13.89 12.31 3.85
N SER A 173 -14.66 12.40 4.92
CA SER A 173 -16.06 11.97 4.95
C SER A 173 -16.93 12.99 5.64
N PHE A 174 -18.18 13.16 5.20
CA PHE A 174 -19.07 14.22 5.67
C PHE A 174 -20.48 13.70 5.84
N ASP A 175 -21.21 14.23 6.81
CA ASP A 175 -22.64 13.96 6.96
C ASP A 175 -23.44 15.01 6.17
N TRP A 176 -24.32 14.54 5.28
CA TRP A 176 -25.13 15.35 4.40
C TRP A 176 -26.47 14.66 4.14
N THR A 177 -27.59 15.37 4.26
CA THR A 177 -28.94 14.82 4.03
C THR A 177 -29.20 13.50 4.78
N ASP A 178 -28.83 13.45 6.06
CA ASP A 178 -28.95 12.27 6.95
C ASP A 178 -28.16 11.03 6.48
N ARG A 179 -27.13 11.22 5.64
CA ARG A 179 -26.25 10.16 5.13
C ARG A 179 -24.79 10.58 5.22
N ARG A 180 -23.89 9.59 5.28
CA ARG A 180 -22.45 9.85 5.18
C ARG A 180 -21.95 9.68 3.76
N PHE A 181 -21.25 10.69 3.26
CA PHE A 181 -20.56 10.69 1.97
C PHE A 181 -19.04 10.72 2.17
N GLY A 182 -18.30 10.03 1.31
CA GLY A 182 -16.84 10.12 1.24
C GLY A 182 -16.39 10.88 0.01
N LEU A 183 -15.41 11.77 0.18
CA LEU A 183 -14.68 12.37 -0.93
C LEU A 183 -13.52 11.46 -1.31
N THR A 184 -13.58 10.92 -2.53
CA THR A 184 -12.53 10.07 -3.06
C THR A 184 -11.30 10.89 -3.48
N THR A 185 -10.16 10.22 -3.60
CA THR A 185 -8.91 10.83 -4.06
C THR A 185 -8.92 11.33 -5.52
N GLU A 186 -9.93 10.94 -6.30
CA GLU A 186 -10.17 11.41 -7.66
C GLU A 186 -11.22 12.53 -7.72
N LEU A 187 -11.65 13.06 -6.55
CA LEU A 187 -12.65 14.12 -6.42
C LEU A 187 -14.03 13.71 -6.95
N ASP A 188 -14.50 12.55 -6.49
CA ASP A 188 -15.89 12.11 -6.57
C ASP A 188 -16.46 11.95 -5.16
N LEU A 189 -17.77 12.15 -5.01
CA LEU A 189 -18.49 11.87 -3.78
C LEU A 189 -19.19 10.53 -3.87
N VAL A 190 -18.95 9.67 -2.89
CA VAL A 190 -19.56 8.34 -2.80
C VAL A 190 -20.39 8.19 -1.52
N PRO A 191 -21.64 7.71 -1.60
CA PRO A 191 -22.41 7.37 -0.40
C PRO A 191 -21.77 6.17 0.31
N ILE A 192 -21.32 6.36 1.55
CA ILE A 192 -20.56 5.34 2.29
C ILE A 192 -21.45 4.15 2.64
N ASP A 193 -22.76 4.33 2.79
CA ASP A 193 -23.73 3.24 3.01
C ASP A 193 -23.76 2.20 1.88
N ARG A 194 -23.28 2.57 0.68
CA ARG A 194 -23.10 1.67 -0.47
C ARG A 194 -21.71 1.05 -0.53
N THR A 195 -20.93 1.16 0.54
CA THR A 195 -19.56 0.66 0.63
C THR A 195 -19.36 -0.13 1.92
N ARG A 196 -18.26 -0.88 2.00
CA ARG A 196 -17.77 -1.51 3.22
C ARG A 196 -16.33 -1.03 3.48
N PRO A 197 -15.94 -0.72 4.72
CA PRO A 197 -14.55 -0.40 5.02
C PRO A 197 -13.61 -1.56 4.63
N ALA A 198 -12.40 -1.23 4.18
CA ALA A 198 -11.36 -2.23 4.02
C ALA A 198 -10.83 -2.64 5.40
N HIS A 199 -10.73 -3.94 5.64
CA HIS A 199 -10.16 -4.45 6.88
C HIS A 199 -8.64 -4.39 6.82
N LEU A 200 -8.03 -3.78 7.83
CA LEU A 200 -6.59 -3.76 7.97
C LEU A 200 -6.10 -5.13 8.45
N SER A 201 -5.16 -5.72 7.72
CA SER A 201 -4.48 -6.94 8.17
C SER A 201 -3.77 -6.71 9.50
N GLU A 202 -3.87 -7.69 10.41
CA GLU A 202 -3.14 -7.70 11.68
C GLU A 202 -1.68 -8.14 11.51
N LEU A 203 -1.30 -8.68 10.35
CA LEU A 203 0.07 -9.08 10.08
C LEU A 203 1.02 -7.89 10.25
N ARG A 204 2.08 -8.11 11.03
CA ARG A 204 3.24 -7.23 11.13
C ARG A 204 4.48 -8.05 10.88
N GLY A 205 5.37 -7.53 10.05
CA GLY A 205 6.71 -8.06 9.90
C GLY A 205 7.52 -7.92 11.18
N VAL A 206 8.67 -8.58 11.21
CA VAL A 206 9.60 -8.57 12.34
C VAL A 206 10.80 -7.69 12.02
N VAL A 207 11.10 -6.74 12.92
CA VAL A 207 12.33 -5.94 12.88
C VAL A 207 13.42 -6.66 13.66
N PHE A 208 14.60 -6.80 13.07
CA PHE A 208 15.71 -7.50 13.70
C PHE A 208 16.35 -6.62 14.76
N LYS A 209 16.20 -7.01 16.03
CA LYS A 209 16.87 -6.38 17.18
C LYS A 209 18.19 -7.05 17.56
N ALA A 210 18.38 -8.28 17.08
CA ALA A 210 19.57 -9.09 17.25
C ALA A 210 19.79 -9.96 16.01
N PRO A 211 21.02 -10.45 15.75
CA PRO A 211 21.28 -11.40 14.68
C PRO A 211 20.44 -12.67 14.83
N GLY A 212 19.99 -13.23 13.71
CA GLY A 212 19.22 -14.46 13.70
C GLY A 212 18.51 -14.70 12.38
N VAL A 213 17.61 -15.69 12.37
CA VAL A 213 16.84 -16.09 11.17
C VAL A 213 15.37 -15.74 11.39
N PRO A 214 14.68 -15.09 10.44
CA PRO A 214 13.27 -14.76 10.61
C PRO A 214 12.42 -16.03 10.56
N ALA A 215 11.36 -16.08 11.35
CA ALA A 215 10.37 -17.15 11.29
C ALA A 215 8.97 -16.62 11.54
N PHE A 216 7.97 -17.23 10.90
CA PHE A 216 6.58 -16.85 11.07
C PHE A 216 5.74 -18.05 11.49
N VAL A 217 4.81 -17.82 12.40
CA VAL A 217 3.88 -18.86 12.86
C VAL A 217 2.85 -19.14 11.76
N MET A 218 2.78 -20.38 11.28
CA MET A 218 1.87 -20.76 10.20
C MET A 218 0.68 -21.61 10.65
N HIS A 219 0.58 -21.90 11.95
CA HIS A 219 -0.49 -22.72 12.53
C HIS A 219 -1.20 -21.94 13.64
N GLN A 220 -2.54 -22.01 13.69
CA GLN A 220 -3.33 -21.39 14.75
C GLN A 220 -3.22 -22.18 16.06
N GLY A 221 -3.41 -21.50 17.19
CA GLY A 221 -3.43 -22.15 18.51
C GLY A 221 -2.07 -22.62 19.01
N LEU A 222 -0.96 -22.16 18.40
CA LEU A 222 0.39 -22.46 18.88
C LEU A 222 0.58 -21.89 20.28
N ARG A 223 1.10 -22.71 21.20
CA ARG A 223 1.48 -22.29 22.54
C ARG A 223 3.00 -22.22 22.64
N ALA A 224 3.50 -21.07 23.06
CA ALA A 224 4.91 -20.86 23.34
C ALA A 224 5.36 -21.69 24.55
N LEU A 225 6.64 -22.01 24.61
CA LEU A 225 7.29 -22.52 25.82
C LEU A 225 8.31 -21.50 26.34
N ARG A 226 8.47 -21.44 27.66
CA ARG A 226 9.53 -20.68 28.35
C ARG A 226 10.28 -21.59 29.31
N PRO A 227 11.60 -21.43 29.48
CA PRO A 227 12.33 -22.14 30.53
C PRO A 227 11.86 -21.68 31.93
N ASP A 228 11.67 -22.62 32.86
CA ASP A 228 11.55 -22.33 34.28
C ASP A 228 12.93 -22.04 34.92
N GLU A 229 12.99 -21.83 36.24
CA GLU A 229 14.24 -21.52 36.96
C GLU A 229 15.28 -22.64 36.81
N GLU A 230 14.83 -23.88 36.61
CA GLU A 230 15.66 -25.05 36.35
C GLU A 230 15.98 -25.27 34.85
N GLY A 231 15.53 -24.36 33.97
CA GLY A 231 15.78 -24.42 32.53
C GLY A 231 14.86 -25.37 31.75
N LYS A 232 13.83 -25.94 32.38
CA LYS A 232 12.87 -26.85 31.75
C LYS A 232 11.78 -26.06 31.05
N LEU A 233 11.50 -26.43 29.80
CA LEU A 233 10.48 -25.76 28.98
C LEU A 233 9.07 -26.03 29.52
N ARG A 234 8.33 -24.97 29.85
CA ARG A 234 6.95 -25.00 30.33
C ARG A 234 6.01 -24.26 29.38
N PRO A 235 4.77 -24.73 29.19
CA PRO A 235 3.78 -24.03 28.40
C PRO A 235 3.50 -22.61 28.93
N ALA A 236 3.53 -21.64 28.03
CA ALA A 236 3.36 -20.22 28.33
C ALA A 236 2.15 -19.66 27.56
N GLU A 237 2.28 -18.48 26.96
CA GLU A 237 1.23 -17.79 26.21
C GLU A 237 0.89 -18.44 24.85
N TYR A 238 -0.32 -18.16 24.35
CA TYR A 238 -0.65 -18.45 22.95
C TYR A 238 0.01 -17.43 22.03
N VAL A 239 0.50 -17.93 20.90
CA VAL A 239 1.20 -17.13 19.91
C VAL A 239 0.28 -16.86 18.72
N PRO A 240 0.08 -15.59 18.31
CA PRO A 240 -0.79 -15.27 17.19
C PRO A 240 -0.32 -15.90 15.87
N PHE A 241 -1.28 -16.33 15.05
CA PHE A 241 -1.03 -16.80 13.70
C PHE A 241 -0.39 -15.70 12.85
N ARG A 242 0.67 -16.05 12.11
CA ARG A 242 1.54 -15.17 11.32
C ARG A 242 2.27 -14.09 12.13
N SER A 243 2.41 -14.26 13.44
CA SER A 243 3.39 -13.46 14.19
C SER A 243 4.81 -13.79 13.72
N GLY A 244 5.62 -12.74 13.56
CA GLY A 244 7.03 -12.84 13.16
C GLY A 244 7.96 -12.87 14.36
N TRP A 245 9.02 -13.68 14.26
CA TRP A 245 10.03 -13.91 15.30
C TRP A 245 11.42 -13.96 14.68
N VAL A 246 12.45 -13.65 15.47
CA VAL A 246 13.85 -13.88 15.08
C VAL A 246 14.39 -15.05 15.89
N LEU A 247 14.95 -16.06 15.24
CA LEU A 247 15.49 -17.28 15.85
C LEU A 247 16.99 -17.14 16.13
N THR A 248 17.43 -17.63 17.30
CA THR A 248 18.84 -17.60 17.72
C THR A 248 19.70 -18.66 17.03
N GLY A 249 19.06 -19.70 16.46
CA GLY A 249 19.70 -20.91 15.96
C GLY A 249 19.86 -22.01 17.03
N ARG A 250 19.51 -21.74 18.29
CA ARG A 250 19.44 -22.80 19.32
C ARG A 250 18.17 -23.63 19.15
N ALA A 251 18.31 -24.93 19.40
CA ALA A 251 17.25 -25.93 19.33
C ALA A 251 17.29 -26.83 20.57
N SER A 252 16.12 -27.32 21.01
CA SER A 252 16.03 -28.22 22.15
C SER A 252 16.63 -29.58 21.76
N SER A 253 17.51 -30.15 22.59
CA SER A 253 18.19 -31.42 22.30
C SER A 253 17.21 -32.52 21.88
N GLY A 254 17.42 -33.04 20.66
CA GLY A 254 16.50 -33.89 19.90
C GLY A 254 16.66 -33.77 18.38
N GLY A 255 17.43 -32.81 17.87
CA GLY A 255 17.77 -32.71 16.45
C GLY A 255 18.78 -31.59 16.20
N GLY A 256 20.02 -31.96 15.91
CA GLY A 256 21.06 -31.01 15.54
C GLY A 256 20.90 -30.61 14.08
N HIS A 257 19.99 -29.70 13.75
CA HIS A 257 20.01 -29.15 12.40
C HIS A 257 20.95 -27.95 12.28
N ARG A 258 22.11 -28.22 11.69
CA ARG A 258 22.76 -27.31 10.75
C ARG A 258 21.75 -26.96 9.66
N VAL A 259 21.61 -25.67 9.35
CA VAL A 259 20.83 -25.17 8.21
C VAL A 259 21.55 -25.57 6.91
N GLU A 260 21.52 -26.86 6.57
CA GLU A 260 21.75 -27.49 5.26
C GLU A 260 21.80 -29.03 5.43
N GLY A 261 21.04 -29.72 4.57
CA GLY A 261 20.50 -31.05 4.83
C GLY A 261 21.50 -32.22 4.82
N LYS A 262 21.30 -33.14 5.78
CA LYS A 262 21.59 -34.57 5.61
C LYS A 262 20.35 -35.39 5.98
N PRO A 263 20.01 -36.47 5.26
CA PRO A 263 18.90 -37.36 5.62
C PRO A 263 19.24 -38.21 6.85
N GLY A 264 18.37 -38.24 7.86
CA GLY A 264 18.42 -39.22 8.96
C GLY A 264 18.33 -38.70 10.39
N GLU A 265 18.30 -37.39 10.63
CA GLU A 265 18.10 -36.83 11.98
C GLU A 265 16.66 -36.35 12.19
N ALA A 266 16.09 -36.62 13.37
CA ALA A 266 14.79 -36.10 13.76
C ALA A 266 14.81 -34.56 13.77
N PRO A 267 13.78 -33.89 13.23
CA PRO A 267 13.74 -32.43 13.24
C PRO A 267 13.74 -31.91 14.68
N ALA A 268 14.38 -30.76 14.89
CA ALA A 268 14.30 -30.06 16.18
C ALA A 268 12.85 -29.88 16.60
N ALA A 269 12.48 -30.35 17.80
CA ALA A 269 11.12 -30.22 18.29
C ALA A 269 10.77 -28.74 18.54
N TYR A 270 11.68 -28.00 19.18
CA TYR A 270 11.53 -26.58 19.48
C TYR A 270 12.77 -25.79 19.11
N VAL A 271 12.55 -24.56 18.63
CA VAL A 271 13.59 -23.57 18.32
C VAL A 271 13.40 -22.34 19.19
N GLU A 272 14.52 -21.73 19.55
CA GLU A 272 14.54 -20.57 20.42
C GLU A 272 14.51 -19.25 19.63
N THR A 273 13.69 -18.30 20.08
CA THR A 273 13.65 -16.93 19.61
C THR A 273 14.62 -16.04 20.38
N THR A 274 15.02 -14.91 19.80
CA THR A 274 15.83 -13.88 20.47
C THR A 274 15.12 -13.23 21.66
N GLU A 275 13.83 -13.52 21.86
CA GLU A 275 13.01 -13.06 22.98
C GLU A 275 12.92 -14.10 24.12
N GLY A 276 13.71 -15.19 24.04
CA GLY A 276 13.75 -16.25 25.04
C GLY A 276 12.53 -17.17 25.02
N VAL A 277 11.73 -17.12 23.95
CA VAL A 277 10.56 -17.97 23.75
C VAL A 277 10.96 -19.17 22.89
N TRP A 278 10.40 -20.34 23.18
CA TRP A 278 10.61 -21.56 22.42
C TRP A 278 9.34 -21.94 21.67
N LEU A 279 9.48 -22.18 20.36
CA LEU A 279 8.37 -22.44 19.45
C LEU A 279 8.56 -23.76 18.73
N ALA A 280 7.47 -24.51 18.52
CA ALA A 280 7.50 -25.78 17.81
C ALA A 280 7.93 -25.56 16.36
N ALA A 281 9.06 -26.13 15.93
CA ALA A 281 9.63 -25.84 14.61
C ALA A 281 8.67 -26.22 13.45
N SER A 282 7.88 -27.28 13.63
CA SER A 282 6.87 -27.74 12.67
C SER A 282 5.70 -26.77 12.45
N SER A 283 5.50 -25.81 13.36
CA SER A 283 4.46 -24.77 13.26
C SER A 283 4.98 -23.48 12.65
N LEU A 284 6.27 -23.42 12.30
CA LEU A 284 6.93 -22.23 11.78
C LEU A 284 7.24 -22.38 10.30
N ARG A 285 7.17 -21.27 9.59
CA ARG A 285 7.94 -21.08 8.38
C ARG A 285 9.22 -20.32 8.73
N ILE A 286 10.33 -21.05 8.71
CA ILE A 286 11.66 -20.49 8.99
C ILE A 286 12.24 -19.97 7.68
N GLY A 287 12.66 -18.72 7.67
CA GLY A 287 13.26 -18.06 6.53
C GLY A 287 14.66 -18.58 6.23
N ARG A 288 15.19 -18.20 5.06
CA ARG A 288 16.60 -18.38 4.70
C ARG A 288 17.19 -17.01 4.44
N LEU A 289 18.32 -16.71 5.07
CA LEU A 289 19.00 -15.45 4.80
C LEU A 289 19.66 -15.50 3.43
N GLY A 290 19.48 -14.45 2.64
CA GLY A 290 20.01 -14.33 1.30
C GLY A 290 21.53 -14.18 1.32
N GLN A 291 22.17 -14.66 0.25
CA GLN A 291 23.61 -14.47 0.04
C GLN A 291 23.85 -13.21 -0.80
N ASP A 292 24.91 -12.46 -0.52
CA ASP A 292 25.30 -11.30 -1.34
C ASP A 292 25.99 -11.75 -2.64
N LEU A 293 25.19 -12.16 -3.61
CA LEU A 293 25.67 -12.68 -4.89
C LEU A 293 26.32 -11.60 -5.78
N TRP A 294 26.06 -10.30 -5.54
CA TRP A 294 26.47 -9.20 -6.43
C TRP A 294 27.42 -8.18 -5.78
N GLY A 295 27.90 -8.43 -4.56
CA GLY A 295 28.70 -7.46 -3.82
C GLY A 295 27.94 -6.16 -3.49
N HIS A 296 26.59 -6.21 -3.50
CA HIS A 296 25.74 -5.08 -3.19
C HIS A 296 25.69 -4.87 -1.68
N ALA A 297 25.55 -5.97 -0.93
CA ALA A 297 25.60 -5.98 0.53
C ALA A 297 26.97 -5.54 1.05
N LYS A 298 28.07 -5.98 0.41
CA LYS A 298 29.44 -5.57 0.77
C LYS A 298 29.70 -4.06 0.68
N ARG A 299 28.88 -3.33 -0.08
CA ARG A 299 28.96 -1.86 -0.18
C ARG A 299 28.08 -1.14 0.85
N GLY A 300 27.51 -1.86 1.81
CA GLY A 300 26.63 -1.32 2.85
C GLY A 300 25.28 -0.82 2.32
N LYS A 301 24.90 -1.23 1.10
CA LYS A 301 23.66 -0.75 0.46
C LYS A 301 22.45 -1.54 0.94
N ARG A 302 21.27 -0.90 0.84
CA ARG A 302 19.98 -1.53 1.12
C ARG A 302 19.55 -2.41 -0.05
N TRP A 303 18.98 -3.57 0.27
CA TRP A 303 18.43 -4.50 -0.71
C TRP A 303 17.33 -5.39 -0.11
N ILE A 304 16.58 -6.04 -0.98
CA ILE A 304 15.45 -6.89 -0.64
C ILE A 304 15.67 -8.26 -1.27
N ASP A 305 15.46 -9.31 -0.48
CA ASP A 305 15.39 -10.72 -0.89
C ASP A 305 13.93 -11.19 -0.82
N ILE A 306 13.46 -11.89 -1.85
CA ILE A 306 12.09 -12.42 -1.94
C ILE A 306 12.17 -13.87 -2.42
N SER A 307 11.75 -14.80 -1.57
CA SER A 307 11.57 -16.21 -1.94
C SER A 307 10.10 -16.51 -2.24
N ILE A 308 9.84 -17.10 -3.41
CA ILE A 308 8.51 -17.49 -3.86
C ILE A 308 8.00 -18.73 -3.10
N GLU A 309 8.85 -19.68 -2.76
CA GLU A 309 8.53 -20.93 -2.10
C GLU A 309 8.24 -20.67 -0.62
N LEU A 310 9.07 -19.84 0.01
CA LEU A 310 8.85 -19.43 1.40
C LEU A 310 7.77 -18.35 1.51
N GLN A 311 7.38 -17.68 0.41
CA GLN A 311 6.49 -16.52 0.45
C GLN A 311 6.91 -15.54 1.56
N MET A 312 8.21 -15.21 1.57
CA MET A 312 8.83 -14.35 2.57
C MET A 312 9.71 -13.32 1.87
N LEU A 313 9.69 -12.11 2.41
CA LEU A 313 10.58 -11.01 2.05
C LEU A 313 11.48 -10.70 3.23
N VAL A 314 12.79 -10.55 2.97
CA VAL A 314 13.77 -10.06 3.94
C VAL A 314 14.46 -8.83 3.37
N ALA A 315 14.45 -7.74 4.13
CA ALA A 315 15.16 -6.51 3.81
C ALA A 315 16.48 -6.44 4.59
N TYR A 316 17.52 -5.96 3.92
CA TYR A 316 18.89 -5.93 4.43
C TYR A 316 19.50 -4.54 4.31
N GLU A 317 20.32 -4.17 5.28
CA GLU A 317 21.30 -3.09 5.16
C GLU A 317 22.70 -3.67 5.20
N GLY A 318 23.41 -3.61 4.07
CA GLY A 318 24.60 -4.42 3.88
C GLY A 318 24.28 -5.91 4.03
N THR A 319 25.08 -6.64 4.83
CA THR A 319 24.87 -8.06 5.12
C THR A 319 23.91 -8.32 6.27
N ASN A 320 23.40 -7.27 6.91
CA ASN A 320 22.57 -7.39 8.11
C ASN A 320 21.09 -7.42 7.71
N PRO A 321 20.33 -8.49 8.01
CA PRO A 321 18.88 -8.43 7.90
C PRO A 321 18.34 -7.42 8.92
N VAL A 322 17.44 -6.54 8.47
CA VAL A 322 16.85 -5.48 9.31
C VAL A 322 15.35 -5.64 9.47
N PHE A 323 14.69 -6.30 8.51
CA PHE A 323 13.25 -6.54 8.55
C PHE A 323 12.88 -7.79 7.75
N ALA A 324 11.85 -8.51 8.16
CA ALA A 324 11.24 -9.58 7.37
C ALA A 324 9.72 -9.55 7.49
N THR A 325 9.02 -9.97 6.43
CA THR A 325 7.56 -10.16 6.44
C THR A 325 7.14 -11.30 5.51
N LEU A 326 5.91 -11.79 5.69
CA LEU A 326 5.27 -12.68 4.73
C LEU A 326 4.77 -11.89 3.52
N VAL A 327 4.87 -12.52 2.35
CA VAL A 327 4.37 -11.95 1.09
C VAL A 327 3.30 -12.84 0.46
N SER A 328 2.62 -12.31 -0.54
CA SER A 328 1.86 -13.07 -1.51
C SER A 328 2.36 -12.73 -2.92
N THR A 329 3.19 -13.61 -3.48
CA THR A 329 3.68 -13.47 -4.86
C THR A 329 2.63 -13.98 -5.87
N GLY A 330 3.00 -13.96 -7.16
CA GLY A 330 2.15 -14.38 -8.27
C GLY A 330 1.65 -15.80 -8.12
N ARG A 331 0.35 -16.01 -8.37
CA ARG A 331 -0.33 -17.31 -8.25
C ARG A 331 0.27 -18.42 -9.11
N GLY A 332 1.00 -18.05 -10.18
CA GLY A 332 1.72 -18.99 -11.03
C GLY A 332 2.93 -19.67 -10.36
N GLY A 333 3.33 -19.22 -9.16
CA GLY A 333 4.47 -19.80 -8.43
C GLY A 333 5.77 -19.65 -9.21
N LEU A 334 6.43 -20.78 -9.50
CA LEU A 334 7.67 -20.83 -10.29
C LEU A 334 7.44 -21.03 -11.80
N SER A 335 6.18 -20.97 -12.25
CA SER A 335 5.84 -21.08 -13.67
C SER A 335 6.30 -19.85 -14.45
N ASP A 336 6.16 -19.89 -15.78
CA ASP A 336 6.57 -18.80 -16.66
C ASP A 336 5.75 -17.51 -16.38
N PRO A 337 6.41 -16.40 -15.96
CA PRO A 337 5.73 -15.15 -15.65
C PRO A 337 5.08 -14.48 -16.86
N GLU A 338 5.53 -14.79 -18.09
CA GLU A 338 4.92 -14.22 -19.30
C GLU A 338 3.53 -14.80 -19.58
N THR A 339 3.25 -16.01 -19.09
CA THR A 339 2.04 -16.77 -19.43
C THR A 339 1.15 -17.16 -18.25
N THR A 340 1.63 -17.10 -17.00
CA THR A 340 0.93 -17.73 -15.85
C THR A 340 0.61 -16.81 -14.67
N GLY A 341 0.88 -15.50 -14.77
CA GLY A 341 0.72 -14.57 -13.64
C GLY A 341 1.66 -14.88 -12.45
N ALA A 342 2.75 -15.60 -12.71
CA ALA A 342 3.85 -15.78 -11.77
C ALA A 342 4.62 -14.47 -11.58
N THR A 343 5.33 -14.34 -10.46
CA THR A 343 6.24 -13.21 -10.25
C THR A 343 7.53 -13.45 -11.00
N VAL A 344 8.01 -12.44 -11.73
CA VAL A 344 9.28 -12.50 -12.44
C VAL A 344 10.45 -12.72 -11.48
N GLN A 345 11.30 -13.70 -11.78
CA GLN A 345 12.52 -14.01 -11.01
C GLN A 345 13.73 -13.25 -11.57
N GLY A 346 14.71 -12.98 -10.72
CA GLY A 346 15.96 -12.31 -11.09
C GLY A 346 16.30 -11.13 -10.21
N THR A 347 17.24 -10.32 -10.67
CA THR A 347 17.77 -9.15 -9.96
C THR A 347 17.31 -7.87 -10.61
N PHE A 348 16.64 -7.03 -9.84
CA PHE A 348 16.01 -5.80 -10.30
C PHE A 348 16.38 -4.62 -9.40
N PHE A 349 15.99 -3.42 -9.81
CA PHE A 349 16.11 -2.22 -9.01
C PHE A 349 14.76 -1.50 -8.97
N VAL A 350 14.35 -1.02 -7.80
CA VAL A 350 13.19 -0.15 -7.69
C VAL A 350 13.38 1.07 -8.60
N GLN A 351 12.48 1.27 -9.55
CA GLN A 351 12.54 2.32 -10.57
C GLN A 351 11.67 3.52 -10.17
N SER A 352 10.52 3.25 -9.56
CA SER A 352 9.60 4.28 -9.10
C SER A 352 8.79 3.84 -7.90
N LYS A 353 8.40 4.83 -7.10
CA LYS A 353 7.61 4.68 -5.89
C LYS A 353 6.42 5.62 -5.92
N HIS A 354 5.28 5.13 -5.48
CA HIS A 354 4.01 5.85 -5.47
C HIS A 354 3.32 5.61 -4.12
N VAL A 355 2.99 6.69 -3.40
CA VAL A 355 2.26 6.58 -2.12
C VAL A 355 0.96 5.83 -2.34
N THR A 356 0.28 6.12 -3.46
CA THR A 356 -0.77 5.26 -4.01
C THR A 356 -0.74 5.27 -5.54
N ALA A 357 -1.22 4.20 -6.17
CA ALA A 357 -1.51 4.15 -7.60
C ALA A 357 -2.77 3.32 -7.89
N THR A 358 -3.52 3.70 -8.93
CA THR A 358 -4.60 2.85 -9.44
C THR A 358 -4.00 1.68 -10.22
N MET A 359 -4.48 0.47 -9.96
CA MET A 359 -4.12 -0.74 -10.68
C MET A 359 -5.39 -1.44 -11.17
N ASP A 360 -5.33 -2.00 -12.37
CA ASP A 360 -6.38 -2.86 -12.87
C ASP A 360 -6.23 -4.25 -12.25
N GLY A 361 -7.32 -4.77 -11.69
CA GLY A 361 -7.38 -6.13 -11.15
C GLY A 361 -7.42 -7.19 -12.25
N ASP A 362 -7.37 -8.45 -11.82
CA ASP A 362 -7.39 -9.63 -12.69
C ASP A 362 -8.62 -9.65 -13.63
N PRO A 363 -8.46 -9.63 -14.96
CA PRO A 363 -9.57 -9.93 -15.88
C PRO A 363 -9.98 -11.41 -15.85
N ALA A 364 -9.13 -12.33 -15.36
CA ALA A 364 -9.38 -13.78 -15.28
C ALA A 364 -9.88 -14.25 -13.89
N SER A 365 -9.94 -13.36 -12.89
CA SER A 365 -10.85 -13.59 -11.76
C SER A 365 -12.24 -13.16 -12.24
N GLU A 366 -13.31 -13.85 -11.86
CA GLU A 366 -14.69 -13.57 -12.31
C GLU A 366 -15.23 -12.17 -11.94
N ALA A 367 -14.36 -11.25 -11.56
CA ALA A 367 -14.69 -9.96 -11.06
C ALA A 367 -13.56 -8.97 -11.42
N ALA A 368 -13.70 -8.37 -12.60
CA ALA A 368 -12.87 -7.25 -13.03
C ALA A 368 -13.06 -6.08 -12.03
N PHE A 369 -12.09 -5.89 -11.14
CA PHE A 369 -12.05 -4.79 -10.19
C PHE A 369 -11.11 -3.71 -10.62
N GLU A 370 -11.52 -2.46 -10.46
CA GLU A 370 -10.59 -1.34 -10.40
C GLU A 370 -10.15 -1.15 -8.96
N LEU A 371 -8.85 -1.35 -8.71
CA LEU A 371 -8.24 -1.11 -7.42
C LEU A 371 -7.67 0.31 -7.43
N HIS A 372 -8.48 1.29 -6.99
CA HIS A 372 -7.99 2.64 -6.85
C HIS A 372 -7.13 2.77 -5.59
N ASP A 373 -6.10 3.59 -5.70
CA ASP A 373 -5.20 3.94 -4.61
C ASP A 373 -4.51 2.74 -3.92
N VAL A 374 -4.08 1.71 -4.66
CA VAL A 374 -3.22 0.65 -4.10
C VAL A 374 -2.06 1.30 -3.34
N PRO A 375 -1.87 1.00 -2.03
CA PRO A 375 -0.95 1.74 -1.19
C PRO A 375 0.50 1.30 -1.38
N TYR A 376 1.41 2.26 -1.26
CA TYR A 376 2.86 2.06 -1.13
C TYR A 376 3.48 1.22 -2.25
N VAL A 377 3.17 1.59 -3.49
CA VAL A 377 3.59 0.86 -4.69
C VAL A 377 5.04 1.17 -5.04
N GLN A 378 5.83 0.12 -5.27
CA GLN A 378 7.25 0.20 -5.62
C GLN A 378 7.52 -0.68 -6.84
N TYR A 379 7.58 -0.08 -8.03
CA TYR A 379 7.84 -0.82 -9.26
C TYR A 379 9.33 -1.14 -9.37
N PHE A 380 9.65 -2.41 -9.58
CA PHE A 380 11.04 -2.88 -9.76
C PHE A 380 11.31 -3.45 -11.15
N HIS A 381 10.28 -3.88 -11.87
CA HIS A 381 10.42 -4.37 -13.24
C HIS A 381 9.11 -4.22 -14.01
N GLN A 382 9.06 -3.38 -15.05
CA GLN A 382 7.84 -3.17 -15.85
C GLN A 382 6.60 -2.92 -14.95
N ASN A 383 5.60 -3.82 -15.00
CA ASN A 383 4.38 -3.74 -14.19
C ASN A 383 4.47 -4.53 -12.86
N TYR A 384 5.60 -5.16 -12.57
CA TYR A 384 5.86 -5.86 -11.31
C TYR A 384 6.26 -4.87 -10.21
N ALA A 385 5.53 -4.92 -9.10
CA ALA A 385 5.74 -4.05 -7.96
C ALA A 385 5.62 -4.78 -6.62
N ILE A 386 6.26 -4.23 -5.60
CA ILE A 386 5.94 -4.50 -4.19
C ILE A 386 4.89 -3.47 -3.77
N HIS A 387 3.79 -3.89 -3.16
CA HIS A 387 2.77 -2.97 -2.67
C HIS A 387 1.92 -3.56 -1.53
N GLY A 388 1.23 -2.70 -0.80
CA GLY A 388 0.25 -3.13 0.20
C GLY A 388 -1.01 -3.66 -0.46
N ALA A 389 -1.60 -4.72 0.09
CA ALA A 389 -2.87 -5.26 -0.37
C ALA A 389 -3.94 -5.13 0.73
N TYR A 390 -5.03 -4.40 0.45
CA TYR A 390 -6.16 -4.24 1.36
C TYR A 390 -7.35 -5.15 1.04
N TRP A 391 -7.31 -5.87 -0.09
CA TRP A 391 -8.43 -6.69 -0.58
C TRP A 391 -8.35 -8.15 -0.16
N HIS A 392 -7.23 -8.60 0.40
CA HIS A 392 -7.06 -9.93 0.96
C HIS A 392 -6.06 -9.92 2.13
N ASP A 393 -6.09 -10.96 2.94
CA ASP A 393 -5.18 -11.16 4.07
C ASP A 393 -4.57 -12.57 4.05
N GLU A 394 -4.06 -12.97 2.88
CA GLU A 394 -3.54 -14.33 2.62
C GLU A 394 -2.01 -14.39 2.53
N PHE A 395 -1.33 -13.45 3.18
CA PHE A 395 0.14 -13.37 3.22
C PHE A 395 0.76 -14.68 3.73
N GLY A 396 1.79 -15.15 3.04
CA GLY A 396 2.39 -16.47 3.20
C GLY A 396 1.91 -17.49 2.15
N LYS A 397 1.09 -17.07 1.18
CA LYS A 397 0.61 -17.89 0.05
C LYS A 397 0.66 -17.11 -1.26
N ALA A 398 1.00 -17.79 -2.35
CA ALA A 398 0.94 -17.23 -3.70
C ALA A 398 -0.52 -16.90 -4.07
N ARG A 399 -0.79 -15.65 -4.48
CA ARG A 399 -2.15 -15.11 -4.63
C ARG A 399 -2.27 -14.01 -5.68
N SER A 400 -1.23 -13.21 -5.90
CA SER A 400 -1.29 -12.05 -6.78
C SER A 400 -1.25 -12.47 -8.26
N ASN A 401 -1.26 -11.49 -9.18
CA ASN A 401 -1.01 -11.69 -10.61
C ASN A 401 0.37 -11.18 -11.03
N GLY A 402 1.38 -11.48 -10.23
CA GLY A 402 2.78 -11.18 -10.52
C GLY A 402 3.39 -10.18 -9.54
N CYS A 403 2.64 -9.20 -9.04
CA CYS A 403 3.13 -8.30 -7.99
C CYS A 403 3.47 -9.05 -6.69
N VAL A 404 4.25 -8.43 -5.83
CA VAL A 404 4.54 -8.97 -4.49
C VAL A 404 3.70 -8.20 -3.49
N ASN A 405 2.61 -8.83 -3.04
CA ASN A 405 1.71 -8.22 -2.07
C ASN A 405 2.27 -8.40 -0.66
N VAL A 406 2.26 -7.32 0.12
CA VAL A 406 2.59 -7.30 1.56
C VAL A 406 1.43 -6.73 2.36
N SER A 407 1.44 -6.92 3.68
CA SER A 407 0.47 -6.24 4.55
C SER A 407 0.60 -4.72 4.38
N PRO A 408 -0.48 -3.94 4.49
CA PRO A 408 -0.42 -2.49 4.31
C PRO A 408 0.57 -1.82 5.28
N ALA A 409 0.69 -2.33 6.51
CA ALA A 409 1.65 -1.85 7.51
C ALA A 409 3.10 -2.10 7.08
N ASP A 410 3.39 -3.31 6.58
CA ASP A 410 4.73 -3.67 6.13
C ASP A 410 5.10 -2.97 4.82
N ALA A 411 4.11 -2.71 3.96
CA ALA A 411 4.28 -1.91 2.76
C ALA A 411 4.71 -0.48 3.10
N ALA A 412 4.07 0.13 4.11
CA ALA A 412 4.43 1.46 4.60
C ALA A 412 5.88 1.49 5.11
N TRP A 413 6.28 0.47 5.89
CA TRP A 413 7.65 0.33 6.38
C TRP A 413 8.65 0.21 5.22
N LEU A 414 8.40 -0.71 4.28
CA LEU A 414 9.25 -0.91 3.11
C LEU A 414 9.34 0.35 2.25
N PHE A 415 8.24 1.11 2.13
CA PHE A 415 8.21 2.34 1.35
C PHE A 415 9.09 3.44 1.95
N GLU A 416 9.29 3.48 3.26
CA GLU A 416 10.26 4.43 3.84
C GLU A 416 11.69 3.87 3.86
N PHE A 417 11.84 2.55 3.87
CA PHE A 417 13.14 1.88 3.84
C PHE A 417 13.86 1.99 2.48
N THR A 418 13.14 1.81 1.38
CA THR A 418 13.73 1.69 0.04
C THR A 418 14.03 3.03 -0.64
N ASP A 419 14.92 3.00 -1.62
CA ASP A 419 15.18 4.08 -2.56
C ASP A 419 14.37 3.91 -3.86
N PRO A 420 13.99 5.01 -4.53
CA PRO A 420 14.30 6.41 -4.18
C PRO A 420 13.44 6.93 -3.01
N PRO A 421 13.96 7.87 -2.20
CA PRO A 421 13.14 8.49 -1.17
C PRO A 421 12.07 9.35 -1.83
N VAL A 422 10.84 9.26 -1.33
CA VAL A 422 9.74 10.13 -1.76
C VAL A 422 9.68 11.30 -0.78
N PRO A 423 9.88 12.56 -1.21
CA PRO A 423 9.71 13.72 -0.32
C PRO A 423 8.31 13.79 0.26
N ALA A 424 8.15 14.33 1.47
CA ALA A 424 6.88 14.31 2.20
C ALA A 424 5.69 14.89 1.41
N ALA A 425 5.91 15.99 0.70
CA ALA A 425 4.87 16.66 -0.10
C ALA A 425 4.65 16.04 -1.49
N TRP A 426 5.42 15.02 -1.87
CA TRP A 426 5.31 14.34 -3.17
C TRP A 426 4.47 13.09 -3.04
N HIS A 427 3.78 12.71 -4.12
CA HIS A 427 3.00 11.47 -4.17
C HIS A 427 3.77 10.33 -4.83
N GLY A 428 4.84 10.63 -5.55
CA GLY A 428 5.75 9.61 -6.05
C GLY A 428 7.11 10.15 -6.46
N ALA A 429 8.10 9.26 -6.51
CA ALA A 429 9.46 9.54 -6.95
C ALA A 429 9.92 8.48 -7.96
N MET A 430 10.85 8.86 -8.83
CA MET A 430 11.38 8.05 -9.91
C MET A 430 12.90 8.20 -9.96
N THR A 431 13.61 7.12 -10.24
CA THR A 431 15.07 7.12 -10.41
C THR A 431 15.48 6.28 -11.62
N PRO A 432 15.95 6.90 -12.71
CA PRO A 432 16.48 6.16 -13.85
C PRO A 432 17.75 5.38 -13.52
N ALA A 433 18.48 5.77 -12.48
CA ALA A 433 19.73 5.13 -12.06
C ALA A 433 19.53 3.82 -11.28
N GLY A 434 18.28 3.46 -10.96
CA GLY A 434 17.95 2.35 -10.06
C GLY A 434 18.03 2.76 -8.59
N GLY A 435 17.03 2.33 -7.81
CA GLY A 435 16.93 2.54 -6.37
C GLY A 435 17.45 1.32 -5.60
N THR A 436 16.66 0.82 -4.66
CA THR A 436 16.98 -0.40 -3.89
C THR A 436 16.97 -1.64 -4.79
N LEU A 437 17.96 -2.51 -4.62
CA LEU A 437 18.01 -3.81 -5.31
C LEU A 437 16.92 -4.74 -4.78
N VAL A 438 16.23 -5.42 -5.68
CA VAL A 438 15.24 -6.46 -5.38
C VAL A 438 15.70 -7.75 -6.04
N TYR A 439 15.90 -8.79 -5.24
CA TYR A 439 16.20 -10.12 -5.72
C TYR A 439 14.99 -11.04 -5.49
N VAL A 440 14.46 -11.59 -6.57
CA VAL A 440 13.36 -12.56 -6.54
C VAL A 440 13.89 -13.90 -6.99
N HIS A 441 13.67 -14.93 -6.18
CA HIS A 441 14.19 -16.27 -6.42
C HIS A 441 13.20 -17.33 -5.95
N PRO A 442 13.45 -18.62 -6.26
CA PRO A 442 12.61 -19.71 -5.82
C PRO A 442 12.21 -19.65 -4.36
#